data_AF-A0A222FMC7-F1
#
_entry.id   AF-A0A222FMC7-F1
#
_cell.length_a   1.000
_cell.length_b   1.000
_cell.length_c   1.000
_cell.angle_alpha   90.00
_cell.angle_beta   90.00
_cell.angle_gamma   90.00
#
_symmetry.space_group_name_H-M   'P 1'
#
loop_
_entity.id
_entity.type
_entity.pdbx_description
1 polymer ?
#
loop_
_entity_poly.entity_id
_entity_poly.type
_entity_poly.pdbx_seq_one_letter_code
_entity_poly.pdbx_strand_id
1 'polypeptide(L)'
;MKHLLHSLLALILATLSIASAAEQSPPRDVVMNAANGMAKQLLANKERVQKQDYYLEQLIDEQLLPVVDHVYMARLVLGKFWRRASSEQQRAFVEAFKHKVIRTYAGAFRAFDDQEMNFSEARLSPSGNRALVKSEIMRVGAPSIKVDYKLFSRDDQWQIYDVVIEGVSLVKSFSDQMSRSIEENGLAKAISILADEYKDQSPTVSLGTPDWGPYASNQQPDQGLAAAIVKRAFAQQGWQVDVDIRPQQAIDEAVTSKKLDGWLAQWRDNSPHTVQSAAFLSNHLVVVSRRDAGLTMAELLDSQQARSLKIGLFNNVAYNNEVTQFAAQFEQHYRDYCSHLFRDLAREELDLVIVDRWVAEQELASSDNIAKHLEILSPELANQDLHVTIRASLPNAQRMISAFNDGLQQLKQTGAYTELLQDFQYPHAPAD
;
A
#
# COMPACT_ATOMS: atom_id res chain seq x y z
N MET A 1 17.86 15.05 -61.64
CA MET A 1 17.01 14.75 -60.46
C MET A 1 17.49 13.57 -59.59
N LYS A 2 18.57 12.83 -59.92
CA LYS A 2 19.08 11.71 -59.09
C LYS A 2 20.20 12.09 -58.08
N HIS A 3 20.72 13.31 -58.13
CA HIS A 3 21.77 13.80 -57.22
C HIS A 3 21.26 14.71 -56.08
N LEU A 4 19.96 14.98 -56.01
CA LEU A 4 19.34 15.73 -54.90
C LEU A 4 18.75 14.80 -53.81
N LEU A 5 18.60 13.50 -54.11
CA LEU A 5 18.05 12.52 -53.16
C LEU A 5 19.11 11.91 -52.22
N HIS A 6 20.40 11.98 -52.58
CA HIS A 6 21.50 11.46 -51.75
C HIS A 6 22.01 12.49 -50.72
N SER A 7 21.67 13.76 -50.87
CA SER A 7 22.01 14.81 -49.90
C SER A 7 20.94 14.99 -48.81
N LEU A 8 19.73 14.46 -49.01
CA LEU A 8 18.67 14.48 -47.99
C LEU A 8 18.72 13.27 -47.04
N LEU A 9 19.36 12.17 -47.46
CA LEU A 9 19.51 10.95 -46.65
C LEU A 9 20.72 11.00 -45.70
N ALA A 10 21.66 11.94 -45.90
CA ALA A 10 22.80 12.18 -45.02
C ALA A 10 22.49 13.20 -43.89
N LEU A 11 21.33 13.89 -43.95
CA LEU A 11 20.90 14.84 -42.91
C LEU A 11 19.92 14.23 -41.89
N ILE A 12 19.46 13.00 -42.13
CA ILE A 12 18.49 12.29 -41.26
C ILE A 12 19.18 11.25 -40.34
N LEU A 13 20.49 11.04 -40.51
CA LEU A 13 21.29 10.11 -39.68
C LEU A 13 22.20 10.81 -38.65
N ALA A 14 21.88 12.05 -38.25
CA ALA A 14 22.62 12.79 -37.22
C ALA A 14 21.76 13.19 -36.01
N THR A 15 20.52 12.70 -35.89
CA THR A 15 19.84 12.66 -34.60
C THR A 15 20.24 11.36 -33.89
N LEU A 16 21.52 11.24 -33.52
CA LEU A 16 21.82 10.49 -32.32
C LEU A 16 21.10 11.25 -31.21
N SER A 17 19.94 10.73 -30.80
CA SER A 17 19.40 10.99 -29.48
C SER A 17 20.54 10.73 -28.52
N ILE A 18 21.17 11.80 -28.05
CA ILE A 18 21.89 11.76 -26.78
C ILE A 18 20.77 11.40 -25.82
N ALA A 19 20.66 10.10 -25.51
CA ALA A 19 19.95 9.68 -24.32
C ALA A 19 20.58 10.51 -23.22
N SER A 20 19.82 11.48 -22.72
CA SER A 20 20.20 12.22 -21.53
C SER A 20 20.35 11.16 -20.47
N ALA A 21 21.59 10.69 -20.24
CA ALA A 21 21.93 10.06 -18.99
C ALA A 21 21.50 11.09 -17.95
N ALA A 22 20.44 10.79 -17.20
CA ALA A 22 19.92 11.70 -16.20
C ALA A 22 21.11 12.13 -15.35
N GLU A 23 21.48 13.41 -15.46
CA GLU A 23 22.65 13.93 -14.79
C GLU A 23 22.38 13.78 -13.30
N GLN A 24 23.13 12.88 -12.65
CA GLN A 24 22.88 12.52 -11.27
C GLN A 24 22.99 13.77 -10.41
N SER A 25 22.04 13.93 -9.50
CA SER A 25 22.05 15.07 -8.60
C SER A 25 23.36 15.10 -7.81
N PRO A 26 24.12 16.21 -7.88
CA PRO A 26 25.30 16.41 -7.05
C PRO A 26 24.99 16.18 -5.55
N PRO A 27 25.97 15.78 -4.72
CA PRO A 27 25.73 15.47 -3.31
C PRO A 27 25.03 16.60 -2.54
N ARG A 28 25.35 17.87 -2.87
CA ARG A 28 24.70 19.03 -2.29
C ARG A 28 23.20 19.04 -2.60
N ASP A 29 22.86 18.84 -3.87
CA ASP A 29 21.48 18.90 -4.35
C ASP A 29 20.64 17.75 -3.79
N VAL A 30 21.24 16.56 -3.62
CA VAL A 30 20.59 15.42 -2.94
C VAL A 30 20.14 15.81 -1.53
N VAL A 31 21.03 16.41 -0.72
CA VAL A 31 20.70 16.84 0.64
C VAL A 31 19.70 18.00 0.62
N MET A 32 19.95 19.01 -0.22
CA MET A 32 19.14 20.22 -0.29
C MET A 32 17.69 19.91 -0.73
N ASN A 33 17.52 19.07 -1.75
CA ASN A 33 16.20 18.71 -2.25
C ASN A 33 15.40 17.92 -1.21
N ALA A 34 16.03 16.95 -0.54
CA ALA A 34 15.38 16.20 0.53
C ALA A 34 14.97 17.10 1.72
N ALA A 35 15.88 18.00 2.14
CA ALA A 35 15.59 18.95 3.21
C ALA A 35 14.45 19.92 2.84
N ASN A 36 14.45 20.45 1.62
CA ASN A 36 13.41 21.36 1.14
C ASN A 36 12.07 20.64 0.95
N GLY A 37 12.07 19.40 0.45
CA GLY A 37 10.88 18.55 0.35
C GLY A 37 10.25 18.29 1.71
N MET A 38 11.08 17.92 2.69
CA MET A 38 10.65 17.76 4.08
C MET A 38 10.09 19.05 4.67
N ALA A 39 10.80 20.18 4.53
CA ALA A 39 10.35 21.49 5.01
C ALA A 39 8.99 21.88 4.43
N LYS A 40 8.79 21.68 3.12
CA LYS A 40 7.51 21.93 2.43
C LYS A 40 6.39 21.08 3.05
N GLN A 41 6.62 19.80 3.29
CA GLN A 41 5.60 18.92 3.87
C GLN A 41 5.27 19.26 5.32
N LEU A 42 6.28 19.61 6.12
CA LEU A 42 6.09 20.05 7.51
C LEU A 42 5.25 21.32 7.58
N LEU A 43 5.50 22.30 6.70
CA LEU A 43 4.71 23.54 6.63
C LEU A 43 3.28 23.30 6.16
N ALA A 44 3.09 22.45 5.14
CA ALA A 44 1.76 22.15 4.59
C ALA A 44 0.88 21.35 5.56
N ASN A 45 1.48 20.54 6.45
CA ASN A 45 0.77 19.58 7.29
C ASN A 45 1.02 19.76 8.80
N LYS A 46 1.30 21.00 9.25
CA LYS A 46 1.65 21.32 10.66
C LYS A 46 0.74 20.64 11.68
N GLU A 47 -0.58 20.71 11.50
CA GLU A 47 -1.53 20.14 12.46
C GLU A 47 -1.41 18.60 12.55
N ARG A 48 -1.27 17.91 11.40
CA ARG A 48 -1.12 16.45 11.36
C ARG A 48 0.19 16.04 12.02
N VAL A 49 1.30 16.72 11.71
CA VAL A 49 2.63 16.46 12.31
C VAL A 49 2.63 16.62 13.83
N GLN A 50 1.81 17.54 14.37
CA GLN A 50 1.67 17.75 15.81
C GLN A 50 0.76 16.74 16.50
N LYS A 51 -0.31 16.27 15.83
CA LYS A 51 -1.35 15.42 16.42
C LYS A 51 -1.21 13.93 16.10
N GLN A 52 -0.39 13.57 15.11
CA GLN A 52 -0.23 12.20 14.61
C GLN A 52 1.26 11.86 14.61
N ASP A 53 1.72 11.19 15.66
CA ASP A 53 3.15 10.88 15.84
C ASP A 53 3.74 10.14 14.63
N TYR A 54 3.00 9.18 14.08
CA TYR A 54 3.42 8.42 12.90
C TYR A 54 3.44 9.23 11.61
N TYR A 55 2.58 10.25 11.45
CA TYR A 55 2.57 11.02 10.20
C TYR A 55 3.93 11.68 9.93
N LEU A 56 4.64 12.07 11.00
CA LEU A 56 6.02 12.52 10.88
C LEU A 56 6.96 11.42 10.37
N GLU A 57 6.81 10.19 10.86
CA GLU A 57 7.57 9.04 10.39
C GLU A 57 7.31 8.76 8.91
N GLN A 58 6.05 8.78 8.46
CA GLN A 58 5.70 8.66 7.04
C GLN A 58 6.39 9.74 6.19
N LEU A 59 6.38 11.00 6.62
CA LEU A 59 7.08 12.06 5.91
C LEU A 59 8.59 11.81 5.84
N ILE A 60 9.18 11.23 6.89
CA ILE A 60 10.61 10.86 6.90
C ILE A 60 10.87 9.73 5.90
N ASP A 61 9.99 8.72 5.88
CA ASP A 61 10.08 7.59 4.95
C ASP A 61 9.94 8.06 3.49
N GLU A 62 9.06 9.02 3.20
CA GLU A 62 8.86 9.56 1.86
C GLU A 62 9.95 10.56 1.44
N GLN A 63 10.35 11.47 2.32
CA GLN A 63 11.19 12.63 1.96
C GLN A 63 12.69 12.39 2.23
N LEU A 64 13.05 11.58 3.22
CA LEU A 64 14.43 11.42 3.67
C LEU A 64 15.00 10.04 3.40
N LEU A 65 14.24 8.95 3.61
CA LEU A 65 14.77 7.60 3.39
C LEU A 65 15.28 7.31 1.97
N PRO A 66 14.74 7.89 0.87
CA PRO A 66 15.31 7.69 -0.45
C PRO A 66 16.78 8.11 -0.56
N VAL A 67 17.21 9.07 0.27
CA VAL A 67 18.59 9.61 0.26
C VAL A 67 19.40 9.20 1.50
N VAL A 68 18.84 8.41 2.42
CA VAL A 68 19.50 7.96 3.66
C VAL A 68 19.63 6.44 3.67
N ASP A 69 20.86 5.92 3.71
CA ASP A 69 21.10 4.49 3.90
C ASP A 69 21.03 4.14 5.40
N HIS A 70 19.82 4.12 5.94
CA HIS A 70 19.54 3.83 7.35
C HIS A 70 19.97 2.41 7.76
N VAL A 71 19.97 1.45 6.83
CA VAL A 71 20.46 0.09 7.05
C VAL A 71 21.98 0.12 7.25
N TYR A 72 22.70 0.86 6.41
CA TYR A 72 24.14 1.03 6.56
C TYR A 72 24.49 1.82 7.82
N MET A 73 23.72 2.86 8.18
CA MET A 73 23.85 3.55 9.46
C MET A 73 23.70 2.57 10.64
N ALA A 74 22.64 1.77 10.65
CA ALA A 74 22.39 0.75 11.68
C ALA A 74 23.56 -0.26 11.77
N ARG A 75 24.08 -0.70 10.62
CA ARG A 75 25.26 -1.57 10.55
C ARG A 75 26.50 -0.91 11.16
N LEU A 76 26.73 0.38 10.92
CA LEU A 76 27.83 1.12 11.53
C LEU A 76 27.64 1.27 13.05
N VAL A 77 26.39 1.49 13.51
CA VAL A 77 26.05 1.58 14.93
C VAL A 77 26.35 0.26 15.67
N LEU A 78 25.93 -0.88 15.12
CA LEU A 78 26.23 -2.20 15.70
C LEU A 78 27.70 -2.62 15.52
N GLY A 79 28.40 -2.08 14.53
CA GLY A 79 29.82 -2.30 14.30
C GLY A 79 30.18 -3.79 14.26
N LYS A 80 31.09 -4.21 15.15
CA LYS A 80 31.57 -5.61 15.23
C LYS A 80 30.46 -6.62 15.56
N PHE A 81 29.39 -6.18 16.22
CA PHE A 81 28.28 -7.05 16.63
C PHE A 81 27.32 -7.36 15.47
N TRP A 82 27.31 -6.55 14.40
CA TRP A 82 26.46 -6.78 13.22
C TRP A 82 26.63 -8.19 12.64
N ARG A 83 27.88 -8.66 12.51
CA ARG A 83 28.20 -9.99 11.98
C ARG A 83 27.78 -11.14 12.90
N ARG A 84 27.48 -10.87 14.18
CA ARG A 84 27.07 -11.85 15.18
C ARG A 84 25.54 -11.91 15.34
N ALA A 85 24.83 -10.88 14.90
CA ALA A 85 23.38 -10.84 14.94
C ALA A 85 22.79 -11.76 13.87
N SER A 86 21.70 -12.46 14.19
CA SER A 86 20.89 -13.16 13.19
C SER A 86 20.20 -12.17 12.24
N SER A 87 19.71 -12.64 11.09
CA SER A 87 18.97 -11.79 10.15
C SER A 87 17.70 -11.20 10.77
N GLU A 88 17.07 -11.90 11.70
CA GLU A 88 15.93 -11.39 12.46
C GLU A 88 16.35 -10.27 13.44
N GLN A 89 17.46 -10.47 14.16
CA GLN A 89 18.01 -9.45 15.06
C GLN A 89 18.48 -8.20 14.30
N GLN A 90 19.06 -8.37 13.11
CA GLN A 90 19.45 -7.26 12.24
C GLN A 90 18.22 -6.45 11.82
N ARG A 91 17.15 -7.09 11.35
CA ARG A 91 15.89 -6.41 10.99
C ARG A 91 15.27 -5.69 12.18
N ALA A 92 15.13 -6.37 13.32
CA ALA A 92 14.58 -5.78 14.53
C ALA A 92 15.40 -4.57 15.00
N PHE A 93 16.74 -4.64 14.91
CA PHE A 93 17.60 -3.53 15.26
C PHE A 93 17.49 -2.36 14.29
N VAL A 94 17.44 -2.62 12.98
CA VAL A 94 17.30 -1.58 11.95
C VAL A 94 16.02 -0.78 12.17
N GLU A 95 14.88 -1.45 12.34
CA GLU A 95 13.59 -0.79 12.60
C GLU A 95 13.62 0.01 13.90
N ALA A 96 14.07 -0.61 15.01
CA ALA A 96 14.13 0.07 16.30
C ALA A 96 15.09 1.27 16.29
N PHE A 97 16.20 1.17 15.55
CA PHE A 97 17.14 2.27 15.36
C PHE A 97 16.51 3.41 14.55
N LYS A 98 15.79 3.10 13.46
CA LYS A 98 15.04 4.09 12.67
C LYS A 98 14.07 4.87 13.57
N HIS A 99 13.19 4.17 14.31
CA HIS A 99 12.24 4.80 15.23
C HIS A 99 12.93 5.61 16.33
N LYS A 100 14.06 5.12 16.87
CA LYS A 100 14.83 5.87 17.87
C LYS A 100 15.33 7.20 17.33
N VAL A 101 15.90 7.22 16.13
CA VAL A 101 16.37 8.46 15.49
C VAL A 101 15.19 9.39 15.28
N ILE A 102 14.11 8.91 14.67
CA ILE A 102 12.90 9.72 14.41
C ILE A 102 12.39 10.34 15.72
N ARG A 103 12.19 9.55 16.76
CA ARG A 103 11.66 10.01 18.05
C ARG A 103 12.59 10.98 18.77
N THR A 104 13.90 10.78 18.65
CA THR A 104 14.91 11.69 19.24
C THR A 104 14.82 13.09 18.63
N TYR A 105 14.54 13.19 17.32
CA TYR A 105 14.51 14.47 16.59
C TYR A 105 13.10 14.96 16.25
N ALA A 106 12.05 14.23 16.63
CA ALA A 106 10.66 14.57 16.33
C ALA A 106 10.27 15.97 16.81
N GLY A 107 10.75 16.37 17.99
CA GLY A 107 10.52 17.71 18.52
C GLY A 107 11.10 18.82 17.63
N ALA A 108 12.26 18.59 17.01
CA ALA A 108 12.87 19.57 16.10
C ALA A 108 12.06 19.70 14.80
N PHE A 109 11.61 18.59 14.22
CA PHE A 109 10.73 18.62 13.05
C PHE A 109 9.39 19.31 13.34
N ARG A 110 8.80 19.05 14.51
CA ARG A 110 7.56 19.72 14.96
C ARG A 110 7.72 21.21 15.21
N ALA A 111 8.89 21.63 15.65
CA ALA A 111 9.23 23.04 15.90
C ALA A 111 9.69 23.78 14.63
N PHE A 112 9.74 23.10 13.48
CA PHE A 112 10.08 23.77 12.22
C PHE A 112 8.98 24.77 11.85
N ASP A 113 9.40 26.00 11.60
CA ASP A 113 8.55 27.16 11.31
C ASP A 113 9.25 28.07 10.29
N ASP A 114 9.55 27.51 9.13
CA ASP A 114 10.10 28.21 7.96
C ASP A 114 11.52 28.79 8.20
N GLN A 115 12.34 28.07 8.97
CA GLN A 115 13.75 28.44 9.16
C GLN A 115 14.51 28.35 7.82
N GLU A 116 15.25 29.41 7.49
CA GLU A 116 16.14 29.43 6.33
C GLU A 116 17.27 28.39 6.50
N MET A 117 17.55 27.63 5.45
CA MET A 117 18.59 26.60 5.42
C MET A 117 19.61 26.92 4.34
N ASN A 118 20.86 27.13 4.75
CA ASN A 118 21.96 27.46 3.84
C ASN A 118 22.87 26.26 3.64
N PHE A 119 23.02 25.79 2.40
CA PHE A 119 23.85 24.62 2.05
C PHE A 119 25.15 25.06 1.36
N SER A 120 26.28 24.58 1.89
CA SER A 120 27.60 24.78 1.29
C SER A 120 27.86 23.83 0.12
N GLU A 121 28.83 24.17 -0.72
CA GLU A 121 29.33 23.27 -1.77
C GLU A 121 29.87 21.96 -1.20
N ALA A 122 29.64 20.87 -1.92
CA ALA A 122 30.05 19.55 -1.50
C ALA A 122 31.58 19.41 -1.56
N ARG A 123 32.19 18.93 -0.47
CA ARG A 123 33.61 18.57 -0.45
C ARG A 123 33.76 17.08 -0.73
N LEU A 124 34.26 16.73 -1.91
CA LEU A 124 34.52 15.34 -2.30
C LEU A 124 35.80 14.79 -1.67
N SER A 125 35.81 13.48 -1.42
CA SER A 125 37.03 12.73 -1.08
C SER A 125 37.95 12.60 -2.30
N PRO A 126 39.25 12.32 -2.12
CA PRO A 126 40.18 12.07 -3.23
C PRO A 126 39.74 10.95 -4.17
N SER A 127 39.07 9.93 -3.62
CA SER A 127 38.48 8.81 -4.37
C SER A 127 37.19 9.16 -5.11
N GLY A 128 36.61 10.34 -4.89
CA GLY A 128 35.35 10.78 -5.48
C GLY A 128 34.09 10.08 -4.94
N ASN A 129 34.22 9.00 -4.17
CA ASN A 129 33.09 8.18 -3.70
C ASN A 129 32.51 8.58 -2.33
N ARG A 130 33.03 9.66 -1.72
CA ARG A 130 32.49 10.24 -0.48
C ARG A 130 32.38 11.75 -0.61
N ALA A 131 31.40 12.32 0.06
CA ALA A 131 31.18 13.75 0.11
C ALA A 131 30.86 14.22 1.54
N LEU A 132 31.24 15.46 1.83
CA LEU A 132 30.77 16.21 2.99
C LEU A 132 29.98 17.41 2.49
N VAL A 133 28.70 17.48 2.87
CA VAL A 133 27.85 18.64 2.63
C VAL A 133 27.56 19.28 3.99
N LYS A 134 27.65 20.60 4.08
CA LYS A 134 27.37 21.34 5.32
C LYS A 134 26.15 22.19 5.14
N SER A 135 25.35 22.31 6.18
CA SER A 135 24.27 23.28 6.25
C SER A 135 24.25 24.06 7.57
N GLU A 136 23.63 25.24 7.50
CA GLU A 136 23.27 26.05 8.65
C GLU A 136 21.77 26.34 8.61
N ILE A 137 21.06 25.98 9.68
CA ILE A 137 19.64 26.26 9.87
C ILE A 137 19.51 27.51 10.74
N MET A 138 18.97 28.58 10.17
CA MET A 138 18.87 29.88 10.81
C MET A 138 17.74 29.90 11.85
N ARG A 139 18.00 30.49 13.02
CA ARG A 139 16.99 30.63 14.08
C ARG A 139 16.80 32.09 14.45
N VAL A 140 15.55 32.49 14.69
CA VAL A 140 15.24 33.83 15.19
C VAL A 140 15.67 33.94 16.65
N GLY A 141 16.55 34.90 16.98
CA GLY A 141 16.97 35.17 18.36
C GLY A 141 17.87 34.09 19.00
N ALA A 142 18.39 33.14 18.21
CA ALA A 142 19.31 32.10 18.67
C ALA A 142 20.40 31.82 17.62
N PRO A 143 21.56 31.24 18.00
CA PRO A 143 22.60 30.86 17.03
C PRO A 143 22.08 29.90 15.95
N SER A 144 22.65 29.89 14.74
CA SER A 144 22.31 28.87 13.74
C SER A 144 22.61 27.46 14.25
N ILE A 145 21.89 26.46 13.72
CA ILE A 145 22.20 25.04 13.97
C ILE A 145 23.06 24.54 12.81
N LYS A 146 24.23 24.00 13.12
CA LYS A 146 25.17 23.45 12.15
C LYS A 146 24.94 21.96 11.96
N VAL A 147 24.80 21.55 10.70
CA VAL A 147 24.60 20.15 10.32
C VAL A 147 25.57 19.75 9.22
N ASP A 148 26.40 18.74 9.47
CA ASP A 148 27.25 18.15 8.45
C ASP A 148 26.69 16.77 8.03
N TYR A 149 26.46 16.59 6.73
CA TYR A 149 26.00 15.35 6.14
C TYR A 149 27.18 14.62 5.49
N LYS A 150 27.40 13.36 5.88
CA LYS A 150 28.41 12.51 5.25
C LYS A 150 27.72 11.58 4.27
N LEU A 151 28.14 11.63 3.01
CA LEU A 151 27.57 10.84 1.94
C LEU A 151 28.60 9.87 1.36
N PHE A 152 28.12 8.73 0.89
CA PHE A 152 28.87 7.84 0.00
C PHE A 152 28.09 7.67 -1.29
N SER A 153 28.81 7.35 -2.37
CA SER A 153 28.20 6.96 -3.64
C SER A 153 28.23 5.44 -3.81
N ARG A 154 27.09 4.84 -4.17
CA ARG A 154 26.97 3.44 -4.62
C ARG A 154 26.15 3.44 -5.91
N ASP A 155 26.66 2.76 -6.94
CA ASP A 155 26.04 2.71 -8.27
C ASP A 155 25.67 4.11 -8.78
N ASP A 156 26.59 5.04 -8.50
CA ASP A 156 26.49 6.45 -8.83
C ASP A 156 25.28 7.18 -8.20
N GLN A 157 24.75 6.65 -7.09
CA GLN A 157 23.73 7.29 -6.26
C GLN A 157 24.33 7.73 -4.92
N TRP A 158 24.17 9.01 -4.60
CA TRP A 158 24.61 9.57 -3.32
C TRP A 158 23.62 9.26 -2.21
N GLN A 159 24.11 8.68 -1.12
CA GLN A 159 23.32 8.39 0.06
C GLN A 159 24.04 8.87 1.33
N ILE A 160 23.27 9.45 2.24
CA ILE A 160 23.72 9.90 3.56
C ILE A 160 23.92 8.66 4.43
N TYR A 161 25.08 8.56 5.08
CA TYR A 161 25.40 7.47 6.02
C TYR A 161 25.73 7.95 7.43
N ASP A 162 25.80 9.26 7.65
CA ASP A 162 25.96 9.86 8.97
C ASP A 162 25.59 11.33 8.90
N VAL A 163 25.02 11.84 10.00
CA VAL A 163 24.71 13.27 10.17
C VAL A 163 25.38 13.71 11.46
N VAL A 164 26.05 14.86 11.41
CA VAL A 164 26.73 15.47 12.54
C VAL A 164 26.01 16.76 12.88
N ILE A 165 25.38 16.82 14.04
CA ILE A 165 24.61 18.00 14.50
C ILE A 165 25.40 18.63 15.64
N GLU A 166 25.75 19.91 15.52
CA GLU A 166 26.55 20.63 16.52
C GLU A 166 27.84 19.89 16.91
N GLY A 167 28.49 19.27 15.91
CA GLY A 167 29.73 18.50 16.09
C GLY A 167 29.55 17.07 16.62
N VAL A 168 28.33 16.64 16.92
CA VAL A 168 28.04 15.29 17.43
C VAL A 168 27.50 14.40 16.32
N SER A 169 28.24 13.34 15.98
CA SER A 169 27.81 12.33 15.00
C SER A 169 26.72 11.44 15.57
N LEU A 170 25.61 11.30 14.83
CA LEU A 170 24.52 10.38 15.16
C LEU A 170 25.04 8.95 15.27
N VAL A 171 25.70 8.45 14.22
CA VAL A 171 26.17 7.06 14.16
C VAL A 171 27.11 6.77 15.32
N LYS A 172 28.05 7.68 15.62
CA LYS A 172 28.99 7.51 16.72
C LYS A 172 28.28 7.50 18.08
N SER A 173 27.40 8.47 18.34
CA SER A 173 26.66 8.57 19.60
C SER A 173 25.82 7.32 19.87
N PHE A 174 25.09 6.84 18.88
CA PHE A 174 24.28 5.62 19.02
C PHE A 174 25.15 4.37 19.13
N SER A 175 26.29 4.29 18.43
CA SER A 175 27.22 3.17 18.55
C SER A 175 27.77 3.03 19.97
N ASP A 176 28.11 4.15 20.60
CA ASP A 176 28.61 4.18 21.98
C ASP A 176 27.52 3.81 23.00
N GLN A 177 26.26 4.19 22.76
CA GLN A 177 25.13 3.75 23.58
C GLN A 177 24.86 2.25 23.40
N MET A 178 24.84 1.76 22.16
CA MET A 178 24.54 0.37 21.87
C MET A 178 25.65 -0.57 22.35
N SER A 179 26.92 -0.19 22.19
CA SER A 179 28.05 -0.99 22.67
C SER A 179 27.99 -1.19 24.18
N ARG A 180 27.68 -0.14 24.95
CA ARG A 180 27.47 -0.22 26.41
C ARG A 180 26.32 -1.16 26.76
N SER A 181 25.17 -0.99 26.10
CA SER A 181 24.01 -1.87 26.34
C SER A 181 24.32 -3.35 26.04
N ILE A 182 25.09 -3.63 24.98
CA ILE A 182 25.52 -4.98 24.62
C ILE A 182 26.53 -5.54 25.63
N GLU A 183 27.46 -4.72 26.13
CA GLU A 183 28.43 -5.13 27.16
C GLU A 183 27.74 -5.47 28.48
N GLU A 184 26.68 -4.74 28.84
CA GLU A 184 25.91 -4.97 30.07
C GLU A 184 24.91 -6.13 29.95
N ASN A 185 24.20 -6.26 28.82
CA ASN A 185 23.04 -7.14 28.70
C ASN A 185 23.20 -8.29 27.69
N GLY A 186 24.27 -8.25 26.88
CA GLY A 186 24.42 -9.12 25.71
C GLY A 186 23.60 -8.66 24.51
N LEU A 187 24.00 -9.12 23.31
CA LEU A 187 23.48 -8.63 22.02
C LEU A 187 21.96 -8.78 21.89
N ALA A 188 21.43 -9.98 22.15
CA ALA A 188 20.01 -10.27 21.97
C ALA A 188 19.14 -9.39 22.89
N LYS A 189 19.53 -9.25 24.16
CA LYS A 189 18.77 -8.46 25.13
C LYS A 189 18.88 -6.96 24.86
N ALA A 190 20.04 -6.45 24.46
CA ALA A 190 20.21 -5.05 24.08
C ALA A 190 19.31 -4.67 22.89
N ILE A 191 19.22 -5.53 21.87
CA ILE A 191 18.32 -5.33 20.73
C ILE A 191 16.86 -5.37 21.18
N SER A 192 16.47 -6.33 22.02
CA SER A 192 15.11 -6.40 22.57
C SER A 192 14.76 -5.16 23.38
N ILE A 193 15.64 -4.64 24.23
CA ILE A 193 15.41 -3.40 25.00
C ILE A 193 15.13 -2.23 24.05
N LEU A 194 15.98 -2.07 23.02
CA LEU A 194 15.81 -1.02 22.02
C LEU A 194 14.49 -1.15 21.26
N ALA A 195 14.20 -2.37 20.76
CA ALA A 195 12.97 -2.65 20.04
C ALA A 195 11.74 -2.45 20.94
N ASP A 196 11.84 -2.75 22.24
CA ASP A 196 10.75 -2.56 23.18
C ASP A 196 10.48 -1.07 23.48
N GLU A 197 11.53 -0.27 23.58
CA GLU A 197 11.43 1.17 23.85
C GLU A 197 10.98 1.98 22.62
N TYR A 198 11.38 1.54 21.43
CA TYR A 198 11.13 2.20 20.14
C TYR A 198 10.34 1.30 19.18
N LYS A 199 9.25 0.71 19.67
CA LYS A 199 8.26 0.00 18.84
C LYS A 199 7.62 0.95 17.85
N ASP A 200 7.20 0.39 16.71
CA ASP A 200 6.25 1.06 15.83
C ASP A 200 4.98 1.39 16.64
N GLN A 201 4.57 2.67 16.64
CA GLN A 201 3.40 3.16 17.37
C GLN A 201 2.22 3.43 16.43
N SER A 202 2.31 3.02 15.17
CA SER A 202 1.21 3.08 14.22
C SER A 202 -0.03 2.44 14.85
N PRO A 203 -1.16 3.16 14.94
CA PRO A 203 -2.39 2.51 15.32
C PRO A 203 -2.76 1.45 14.28
N THR A 204 -3.08 0.25 14.74
CA THR A 204 -3.50 -0.86 13.88
C THR A 204 -5.03 -0.88 13.79
N VAL A 205 -5.55 -1.08 12.58
CA VAL A 205 -6.94 -1.46 12.33
C VAL A 205 -6.98 -2.95 11.99
N SER A 206 -7.72 -3.75 12.76
CA SER A 206 -7.86 -5.19 12.50
C SER A 206 -9.15 -5.47 11.73
N LEU A 207 -9.05 -5.93 10.48
CA LEU A 207 -10.17 -6.08 9.56
C LEU A 207 -10.32 -7.53 9.09
N GLY A 208 -11.55 -8.03 9.09
CA GLY A 208 -11.87 -9.35 8.58
C GLY A 208 -12.32 -9.34 7.12
N THR A 209 -12.05 -10.42 6.39
CA THR A 209 -12.61 -10.67 5.05
C THR A 209 -12.64 -12.17 4.74
N PRO A 210 -13.65 -12.68 4.00
CA PRO A 210 -13.62 -14.06 3.53
C PRO A 210 -12.48 -14.27 2.53
N ASP A 211 -12.06 -15.54 2.36
CA ASP A 211 -11.16 -15.88 1.26
C ASP A 211 -11.93 -15.81 -0.06
N TRP A 212 -11.64 -14.76 -0.82
CA TRP A 212 -12.31 -14.39 -2.05
C TRP A 212 -11.27 -13.77 -3.01
N GLY A 213 -10.40 -14.63 -3.52
CA GLY A 213 -9.48 -14.27 -4.60
C GLY A 213 -10.25 -13.90 -5.88
N PRO A 214 -9.77 -12.93 -6.67
CA PRO A 214 -8.49 -12.20 -6.54
C PRO A 214 -8.52 -10.95 -5.62
N TYR A 215 -9.66 -10.61 -5.03
CA TYR A 215 -9.81 -9.41 -4.19
C TYR A 215 -9.15 -9.53 -2.83
N ALA A 216 -9.34 -10.67 -2.15
CA ALA A 216 -8.77 -10.93 -0.82
C ALA A 216 -8.45 -12.42 -0.63
N SER A 217 -7.17 -12.81 -0.57
CA SER A 217 -6.77 -14.20 -0.32
C SER A 217 -5.32 -14.29 0.15
N ASN A 218 -5.02 -15.23 1.06
CA ASN A 218 -3.64 -15.47 1.51
C ASN A 218 -2.73 -16.02 0.42
N GLN A 219 -3.30 -16.48 -0.71
CA GLN A 219 -2.54 -16.96 -1.87
C GLN A 219 -2.13 -15.84 -2.84
N GLN A 220 -2.67 -14.63 -2.67
CA GLN A 220 -2.41 -13.49 -3.56
C GLN A 220 -1.29 -12.58 -3.02
N PRO A 221 -0.51 -11.92 -3.90
CA PRO A 221 0.38 -10.83 -3.49
C PRO A 221 -0.38 -9.77 -2.67
N ASP A 222 0.25 -9.27 -1.59
CA ASP A 222 -0.36 -8.33 -0.63
C ASP A 222 -1.72 -8.76 -0.03
N GLN A 223 -2.04 -10.05 -0.12
CA GLN A 223 -3.34 -10.67 0.20
C GLN A 223 -4.49 -10.26 -0.74
N GLY A 224 -4.22 -9.80 -1.97
CA GLY A 224 -5.23 -9.48 -2.98
C GLY A 224 -5.48 -7.98 -3.17
N LEU A 225 -6.16 -7.60 -4.26
CA LEU A 225 -6.31 -6.20 -4.67
C LEU A 225 -7.04 -5.34 -3.63
N ALA A 226 -8.15 -5.84 -3.07
CA ALA A 226 -8.91 -5.10 -2.06
C ALA A 226 -8.06 -4.90 -0.79
N ALA A 227 -7.34 -5.94 -0.35
CA ALA A 227 -6.44 -5.83 0.80
C ALA A 227 -5.29 -4.86 0.54
N ALA A 228 -4.71 -4.86 -0.66
CA ALA A 228 -3.64 -3.96 -1.05
C ALA A 228 -4.11 -2.49 -1.06
N ILE A 229 -5.27 -2.19 -1.65
CA ILE A 229 -5.85 -0.83 -1.63
C ILE A 229 -6.09 -0.38 -0.19
N VAL A 230 -6.70 -1.25 0.65
CA VAL A 230 -7.03 -0.90 2.04
C VAL A 230 -5.77 -0.64 2.86
N LYS A 231 -4.77 -1.52 2.80
CA LYS A 231 -3.48 -1.34 3.47
C LYS A 231 -2.79 -0.04 3.02
N ARG A 232 -2.68 0.19 1.70
CA ARG A 232 -2.01 1.39 1.18
C ARG A 232 -2.76 2.66 1.57
N ALA A 233 -4.10 2.68 1.52
CA ALA A 233 -4.89 3.84 1.91
C ALA A 233 -4.72 4.18 3.40
N PHE A 234 -4.80 3.19 4.29
CA PHE A 234 -4.55 3.41 5.71
C PHE A 234 -3.09 3.83 6.00
N ALA A 235 -2.12 3.26 5.29
CA ALA A 235 -0.72 3.63 5.41
C ALA A 235 -0.46 5.10 5.04
N GLN A 236 -1.19 5.68 4.07
CA GLN A 236 -1.12 7.12 3.74
C GLN A 236 -1.52 8.04 4.90
N GLN A 237 -2.26 7.50 5.87
CA GLN A 237 -2.70 8.22 7.08
C GLN A 237 -2.07 7.67 8.35
N GLY A 238 -1.06 6.83 8.20
CA GLY A 238 -0.28 6.32 9.31
C GLY A 238 -0.91 5.23 10.15
N TRP A 239 -1.77 4.44 9.53
CA TRP A 239 -2.37 3.27 10.16
C TRP A 239 -1.78 2.00 9.57
N GLN A 240 -1.56 1.01 10.42
CA GLN A 240 -1.36 -0.35 9.97
C GLN A 240 -2.71 -1.05 9.80
N VAL A 241 -2.76 -2.02 8.90
CA VAL A 241 -3.93 -2.88 8.73
C VAL A 241 -3.50 -4.31 8.96
N ASP A 242 -4.11 -4.93 9.97
CA ASP A 242 -4.05 -6.37 10.18
C ASP A 242 -5.24 -7.01 9.45
N VAL A 243 -4.96 -7.92 8.52
CA VAL A 243 -5.98 -8.54 7.67
C VAL A 243 -6.19 -9.98 8.08
N ASP A 244 -7.40 -10.25 8.53
CA ASP A 244 -7.81 -11.53 9.08
C ASP A 244 -8.73 -12.27 8.10
N ILE A 245 -8.15 -13.20 7.33
CA ILE A 245 -8.89 -13.99 6.35
C ILE A 245 -9.48 -15.24 7.00
N ARG A 246 -10.81 -15.31 7.06
CA ARG A 246 -11.55 -16.42 7.68
C ARG A 246 -13.00 -16.51 7.14
N PRO A 247 -13.72 -17.62 7.37
CA PRO A 247 -15.12 -17.73 6.94
C PRO A 247 -15.99 -16.59 7.50
N GLN A 248 -16.97 -16.14 6.70
CA GLN A 248 -17.82 -14.98 7.00
C GLN A 248 -18.42 -15.01 8.40
N GLN A 249 -19.02 -16.13 8.81
CA GLN A 249 -19.61 -16.29 10.14
C GLN A 249 -18.60 -16.01 11.28
N ALA A 250 -17.34 -16.44 11.12
CA ALA A 250 -16.31 -16.22 12.12
C ALA A 250 -15.86 -14.75 12.18
N ILE A 251 -16.04 -13.98 11.09
CA ILE A 251 -15.82 -12.53 11.07
C ILE A 251 -16.99 -11.84 11.77
N ASP A 252 -18.24 -12.20 11.46
CA ASP A 252 -19.44 -11.67 12.12
C ASP A 252 -19.34 -11.82 13.65
N GLU A 253 -18.96 -13.02 14.10
CA GLU A 253 -18.72 -13.32 15.51
C GLU A 253 -17.56 -12.49 16.10
N ALA A 254 -16.46 -12.31 15.36
CA ALA A 254 -15.31 -11.56 15.82
C ALA A 254 -15.56 -10.04 15.87
N VAL A 255 -16.32 -9.48 14.93
CA VAL A 255 -16.75 -8.07 14.96
C VAL A 255 -17.69 -7.83 16.12
N THR A 256 -18.69 -8.71 16.29
CA THR A 256 -19.67 -8.64 17.39
C THR A 256 -19.01 -8.80 18.76
N SER A 257 -18.07 -9.73 18.89
CA SER A 257 -17.31 -9.97 20.13
C SER A 257 -16.13 -9.00 20.34
N LYS A 258 -16.02 -7.96 19.51
CA LYS A 258 -15.00 -6.90 19.60
C LYS A 258 -13.56 -7.39 19.46
N LYS A 259 -13.35 -8.50 18.75
CA LYS A 259 -12.02 -9.01 18.36
C LYS A 259 -11.52 -8.41 17.05
N LEU A 260 -12.42 -8.04 16.12
CA LEU A 260 -12.11 -7.38 14.84
C LEU A 260 -12.80 -6.03 14.69
N ASP A 261 -12.07 -5.00 14.29
CA ASP A 261 -12.53 -3.61 14.20
C ASP A 261 -13.61 -3.41 13.16
N GLY A 262 -13.62 -4.27 12.13
CA GLY A 262 -14.69 -4.31 11.15
C GLY A 262 -14.35 -5.20 9.96
N TRP A 263 -14.93 -4.87 8.80
CA TRP A 263 -14.77 -5.61 7.55
C TRP A 263 -13.89 -4.85 6.58
N LEU A 264 -12.98 -5.57 5.92
CA LEU A 264 -12.06 -5.01 4.93
C LEU A 264 -12.78 -4.65 3.63
N ALA A 265 -13.66 -5.52 3.16
CA ALA A 265 -14.39 -5.39 1.91
C ALA A 265 -15.80 -5.92 2.13
N GLN A 266 -16.77 -5.01 2.23
CA GLN A 266 -18.17 -5.33 2.39
C GLN A 266 -18.98 -4.53 1.36
N TRP A 267 -19.97 -5.18 0.74
CA TRP A 267 -21.01 -4.42 0.03
C TRP A 267 -21.77 -3.53 1.02
N ARG A 268 -22.40 -2.47 0.51
CA ARG A 268 -23.03 -1.45 1.36
C ARG A 268 -23.90 -2.06 2.46
N ASP A 269 -23.54 -1.75 3.70
CA ASP A 269 -24.26 -2.14 4.90
C ASP A 269 -24.99 -0.92 5.47
N ASN A 270 -26.32 -0.99 5.55
CA ASN A 270 -27.15 0.08 6.12
C ASN A 270 -27.39 -0.12 7.62
N SER A 271 -26.66 -1.03 8.26
CA SER A 271 -26.73 -1.25 9.71
C SER A 271 -26.31 0.00 10.49
N PRO A 272 -27.05 0.40 11.54
CA PRO A 272 -26.64 1.49 12.41
C PRO A 272 -25.43 1.12 13.30
N HIS A 273 -24.95 -0.14 13.24
CA HIS A 273 -23.85 -0.63 14.07
C HIS A 273 -22.47 -0.50 13.39
N THR A 274 -22.42 -0.03 12.15
CA THR A 274 -21.20 0.16 11.38
C THR A 274 -21.09 1.60 10.87
N VAL A 275 -19.85 2.09 10.78
CA VAL A 275 -19.49 3.31 10.05
C VAL A 275 -18.80 2.84 8.78
N GLN A 276 -19.20 3.40 7.64
CA GLN A 276 -18.78 2.94 6.33
C GLN A 276 -17.89 3.97 5.62
N SER A 277 -16.90 3.49 4.87
CA SER A 277 -16.04 4.33 4.04
C SER A 277 -16.71 4.81 2.75
N ALA A 278 -16.04 5.71 2.02
CA ALA A 278 -16.28 5.86 0.59
C ALA A 278 -16.03 4.53 -0.14
N ALA A 279 -16.68 4.35 -1.30
CA ALA A 279 -16.45 3.20 -2.14
C ALA A 279 -15.01 3.19 -2.67
N PHE A 280 -14.35 2.05 -2.61
CA PHE A 280 -12.95 1.92 -3.07
C PHE A 280 -12.76 0.94 -4.22
N LEU A 281 -13.75 0.09 -4.47
CA LEU A 281 -13.86 -0.80 -5.64
C LEU A 281 -15.35 -1.00 -5.95
N SER A 282 -15.66 -1.52 -7.12
CA SER A 282 -17.01 -1.95 -7.49
C SER A 282 -16.97 -3.38 -8.03
N ASN A 283 -17.90 -4.19 -7.56
CA ASN A 283 -18.14 -5.52 -8.09
C ASN A 283 -19.20 -5.46 -9.18
N HIS A 284 -18.96 -6.21 -10.25
CA HIS A 284 -19.86 -6.33 -11.38
C HIS A 284 -20.45 -7.74 -11.36
N LEU A 285 -21.68 -7.89 -10.88
CA LEU A 285 -22.33 -9.19 -10.80
C LEU A 285 -22.89 -9.56 -12.16
N VAL A 286 -22.53 -10.74 -12.64
CA VAL A 286 -22.92 -11.27 -13.95
C VAL A 286 -23.60 -12.62 -13.80
N VAL A 287 -24.33 -13.00 -14.84
CA VAL A 287 -24.87 -14.36 -14.99
C VAL A 287 -24.00 -15.12 -15.97
N VAL A 288 -23.56 -16.32 -15.60
CA VAL A 288 -22.86 -17.26 -16.46
C VAL A 288 -23.81 -18.38 -16.84
N SER A 289 -23.84 -18.74 -18.11
CA SER A 289 -24.64 -19.85 -18.63
C SER A 289 -23.81 -20.75 -19.55
N ARG A 290 -24.41 -21.86 -19.98
CA ARG A 290 -23.87 -22.68 -21.07
C ARG A 290 -24.18 -22.02 -22.42
N ARG A 291 -23.19 -22.01 -23.30
CA ARG A 291 -23.29 -21.40 -24.64
C ARG A 291 -24.29 -22.12 -25.55
N ASP A 292 -24.44 -23.43 -25.40
CA ASP A 292 -25.39 -24.23 -26.17
C ASP A 292 -26.85 -24.09 -25.71
N ALA A 293 -27.08 -23.54 -24.51
CA ALA A 293 -28.42 -23.20 -24.02
C ALA A 293 -29.00 -21.98 -24.75
N GLY A 294 -28.16 -21.12 -25.34
CA GLY A 294 -28.59 -19.95 -26.12
C GLY A 294 -29.38 -18.91 -25.32
N LEU A 295 -29.19 -18.87 -23.99
CA LEU A 295 -29.92 -17.98 -23.09
C LEU A 295 -29.39 -16.55 -23.16
N THR A 296 -30.28 -15.58 -23.11
CA THR A 296 -29.93 -14.15 -23.03
C THR A 296 -30.43 -13.51 -21.73
N MET A 297 -29.78 -12.43 -21.27
CA MET A 297 -30.28 -11.69 -20.10
C MET A 297 -31.71 -11.15 -20.32
N ALA A 298 -32.06 -10.76 -21.54
CA ALA A 298 -33.39 -10.26 -21.85
C ALA A 298 -34.47 -11.32 -21.61
N GLU A 299 -34.20 -12.58 -21.97
CA GLU A 299 -35.10 -13.71 -21.72
C GLU A 299 -35.16 -14.08 -20.23
N LEU A 300 -34.02 -14.06 -19.54
CA LEU A 300 -33.96 -14.39 -18.11
C LEU A 300 -34.67 -13.36 -17.23
N LEU A 301 -34.74 -12.11 -17.68
CA LEU A 301 -35.53 -11.06 -17.02
C LEU A 301 -37.03 -11.18 -17.30
N ASP A 302 -37.44 -11.97 -18.30
CA ASP A 302 -38.85 -12.27 -18.58
C ASP A 302 -39.32 -13.52 -17.81
N SER A 303 -40.14 -13.30 -16.79
CA SER A 303 -40.60 -14.29 -15.80
C SER A 303 -41.31 -15.56 -16.34
N GLN A 304 -41.65 -15.63 -17.63
CA GLN A 304 -42.35 -16.79 -18.20
C GLN A 304 -41.45 -18.01 -18.47
N GLN A 305 -40.16 -17.83 -18.78
CA GLN A 305 -39.22 -18.93 -19.08
C GLN A 305 -38.39 -19.38 -17.87
N ALA A 306 -38.35 -18.57 -16.79
CA ALA A 306 -37.42 -18.73 -15.68
C ALA A 306 -37.70 -19.94 -14.75
N ARG A 307 -38.96 -20.37 -14.62
CA ARG A 307 -39.39 -21.26 -13.51
C ARG A 307 -38.79 -22.67 -13.48
N SER A 308 -38.20 -23.15 -14.57
CA SER A 308 -37.60 -24.49 -14.64
C SER A 308 -36.08 -24.50 -14.58
N LEU A 309 -35.42 -23.34 -14.64
CA LEU A 309 -33.96 -23.27 -14.65
C LEU A 309 -33.40 -23.29 -13.22
N LYS A 310 -32.23 -23.91 -13.08
CA LYS A 310 -31.48 -24.00 -11.83
C LYS A 310 -30.41 -22.94 -11.77
N ILE A 311 -30.43 -22.12 -10.72
CA ILE A 311 -29.46 -21.06 -10.51
C ILE A 311 -28.51 -21.37 -9.35
N GLY A 312 -27.22 -21.27 -9.62
CA GLY A 312 -26.14 -21.37 -8.65
C GLY A 312 -25.85 -20.02 -7.99
N LEU A 313 -25.75 -20.02 -6.66
CA LEU A 313 -25.39 -18.88 -5.83
C LEU A 313 -24.24 -19.26 -4.91
N PHE A 314 -23.32 -18.32 -4.65
CA PHE A 314 -22.35 -18.51 -3.58
C PHE A 314 -23.03 -18.44 -2.21
N ASN A 315 -22.63 -19.33 -1.30
CA ASN A 315 -23.20 -19.45 0.03
C ASN A 315 -22.76 -18.30 0.95
N ASN A 316 -23.57 -17.97 1.95
CA ASN A 316 -23.32 -16.92 2.94
C ASN A 316 -23.20 -15.48 2.42
N VAL A 317 -23.33 -15.23 1.11
CA VAL A 317 -23.32 -13.84 0.58
C VAL A 317 -24.64 -13.15 0.83
N ALA A 318 -24.59 -11.92 1.35
CA ALA A 318 -25.74 -11.04 1.43
C ALA A 318 -25.94 -10.29 0.10
N TYR A 319 -26.57 -10.96 -0.88
CA TYR A 319 -26.94 -10.32 -2.15
C TYR A 319 -27.92 -9.16 -1.94
N ASN A 320 -27.83 -8.13 -2.78
CA ASN A 320 -28.79 -7.02 -2.75
C ASN A 320 -30.19 -7.47 -3.19
N ASN A 321 -31.17 -6.58 -3.03
CA ASN A 321 -32.57 -6.88 -3.38
C ASN A 321 -32.74 -7.22 -4.87
N GLU A 322 -32.00 -6.58 -5.77
CA GLU A 322 -32.09 -6.83 -7.22
C GLU A 322 -31.68 -8.27 -7.56
N VAL A 323 -30.51 -8.70 -7.08
CA VAL A 323 -30.01 -10.06 -7.30
C VAL A 323 -30.90 -11.09 -6.60
N THR A 324 -31.38 -10.79 -5.39
CA THR A 324 -32.28 -11.68 -4.64
C THR A 324 -33.62 -11.86 -5.37
N GLN A 325 -34.20 -10.78 -5.91
CA GLN A 325 -35.43 -10.83 -6.69
C GLN A 325 -35.25 -11.55 -8.02
N PHE A 326 -34.12 -11.34 -8.70
CA PHE A 326 -33.78 -12.08 -9.91
C PHE A 326 -33.66 -13.58 -9.62
N ALA A 327 -32.86 -13.96 -8.62
CA ALA A 327 -32.64 -15.36 -8.25
C ALA A 327 -33.90 -16.07 -7.73
N ALA A 328 -34.87 -15.34 -7.16
CA ALA A 328 -36.13 -15.90 -6.66
C ALA A 328 -37.03 -16.50 -7.75
N GLN A 329 -36.73 -16.23 -9.02
CA GLN A 329 -37.49 -16.76 -10.17
C GLN A 329 -37.08 -18.18 -10.57
N PHE A 330 -35.99 -18.70 -10.00
CA PHE A 330 -35.31 -19.94 -10.39
C PHE A 330 -35.21 -20.93 -9.22
N GLU A 331 -34.90 -22.19 -9.51
CA GLU A 331 -34.54 -23.17 -8.47
C GLU A 331 -33.13 -22.86 -7.94
N GLN A 332 -33.02 -22.41 -6.68
CA GLN A 332 -31.76 -21.92 -6.11
C GLN A 332 -30.92 -23.04 -5.50
N HIS A 333 -29.64 -23.08 -5.86
CA HIS A 333 -28.65 -24.00 -5.31
C HIS A 333 -27.40 -23.25 -4.85
N TYR A 334 -26.94 -23.57 -3.64
CA TYR A 334 -25.82 -22.85 -3.01
C TYR A 334 -24.53 -23.67 -3.02
N ARG A 335 -23.37 -23.02 -3.13
CA ARG A 335 -22.03 -23.63 -3.03
C ARG A 335 -21.09 -22.73 -2.24
N ASP A 336 -20.15 -23.34 -1.53
CA ASP A 336 -19.11 -22.61 -0.76
C ASP A 336 -17.88 -22.24 -1.60
N TYR A 337 -17.79 -22.71 -2.85
CA TYR A 337 -16.65 -22.47 -3.74
C TYR A 337 -17.11 -22.12 -5.15
N CYS A 338 -16.54 -21.06 -5.74
CA CYS A 338 -16.87 -20.64 -7.11
C CYS A 338 -16.59 -21.75 -8.12
N SER A 339 -15.46 -22.44 -8.02
CA SER A 339 -15.12 -23.56 -8.91
C SER A 339 -16.16 -24.70 -8.92
N HIS A 340 -16.88 -24.91 -7.82
CA HIS A 340 -17.97 -25.88 -7.77
C HIS A 340 -19.18 -25.41 -8.59
N LEU A 341 -19.51 -24.11 -8.55
CA LEU A 341 -20.58 -23.53 -9.37
C LEU A 341 -20.30 -23.72 -10.86
N PHE A 342 -19.08 -23.41 -11.32
CA PHE A 342 -18.70 -23.52 -12.73
C PHE A 342 -18.66 -24.98 -13.20
N ARG A 343 -18.17 -25.89 -12.36
CA ARG A 343 -18.17 -27.33 -12.67
C ARG A 343 -19.58 -27.90 -12.80
N ASP A 344 -20.47 -27.53 -11.90
CA ASP A 344 -21.85 -28.02 -11.89
C ASP A 344 -22.64 -27.42 -13.07
N LEU A 345 -22.37 -26.16 -13.43
CA LEU A 345 -22.86 -25.53 -14.66
C LEU A 345 -22.38 -26.27 -15.92
N ALA A 346 -21.10 -26.64 -15.99
CA ALA A 346 -20.55 -27.40 -17.12
C ALA A 346 -21.06 -28.86 -17.19
N ARG A 347 -21.60 -29.39 -16.09
CA ARG A 347 -22.18 -30.75 -15.99
C ARG A 347 -23.69 -30.78 -16.16
N GLU A 348 -24.31 -29.65 -16.49
CA GLU A 348 -25.76 -29.53 -16.64
C GLU A 348 -26.53 -29.79 -15.32
N GLU A 349 -25.85 -29.71 -14.18
CA GLU A 349 -26.49 -29.76 -12.85
C GLU A 349 -27.09 -28.39 -12.49
N LEU A 350 -26.49 -27.32 -13.01
CA LEU A 350 -26.98 -25.94 -12.96
C LEU A 350 -27.16 -25.42 -14.39
N ASP A 351 -28.06 -24.45 -14.57
CA ASP A 351 -28.29 -23.77 -15.85
C ASP A 351 -27.69 -22.36 -15.85
N LEU A 352 -27.66 -21.72 -14.68
CA LEU A 352 -27.21 -20.35 -14.47
C LEU A 352 -26.32 -20.27 -13.24
N VAL A 353 -25.35 -19.35 -13.22
CA VAL A 353 -24.56 -19.01 -12.03
C VAL A 353 -24.47 -17.49 -11.90
N ILE A 354 -24.73 -16.96 -10.71
CA ILE A 354 -24.45 -15.55 -10.39
C ILE A 354 -23.10 -15.47 -9.69
N VAL A 355 -22.22 -14.61 -10.20
CA VAL A 355 -20.86 -14.44 -9.70
C VAL A 355 -20.33 -13.05 -10.05
N ASP A 356 -19.29 -12.61 -9.35
CA ASP A 356 -18.52 -11.43 -9.76
C ASP A 356 -17.81 -11.67 -11.10
N ARG A 357 -17.82 -10.65 -11.96
CA ARG A 357 -17.27 -10.71 -13.31
C ARG A 357 -15.78 -11.02 -13.33
N TRP A 358 -14.98 -10.36 -12.51
CA TRP A 358 -13.53 -10.60 -12.51
C TRP A 358 -13.20 -12.01 -12.03
N VAL A 359 -13.94 -12.50 -11.04
CA VAL A 359 -13.85 -13.91 -10.60
C VAL A 359 -14.22 -14.87 -11.73
N ALA A 360 -15.30 -14.60 -12.47
CA ALA A 360 -15.70 -15.42 -13.60
C ALA A 360 -14.65 -15.44 -14.70
N GLU A 361 -14.09 -14.28 -15.04
CA GLU A 361 -13.03 -14.15 -16.04
C GLU A 361 -11.77 -14.93 -15.63
N GLN A 362 -11.37 -14.87 -14.35
CA GLN A 362 -10.25 -15.65 -13.81
C GLN A 362 -10.52 -17.18 -13.82
N GLU A 363 -11.72 -17.61 -13.43
CA GLU A 363 -12.08 -19.02 -13.42
C GLU A 363 -12.12 -19.59 -14.86
N LEU A 364 -12.69 -18.84 -15.80
CA LEU A 364 -12.74 -19.24 -17.21
C LEU A 364 -11.34 -19.23 -17.85
N ALA A 365 -10.49 -18.26 -17.52
CA ALA A 365 -9.11 -18.21 -18.01
C ALA A 365 -8.23 -19.36 -17.47
N SER A 366 -8.55 -19.90 -16.29
CA SER A 366 -7.80 -21.01 -15.69
C SER A 366 -8.32 -22.41 -16.07
N SER A 367 -9.48 -22.49 -16.72
CA SER A 367 -10.18 -23.76 -17.02
C SER A 367 -10.63 -23.89 -18.48
N ASP A 368 -9.65 -23.97 -19.40
CA ASP A 368 -9.86 -24.06 -20.87
C ASP A 368 -10.89 -25.13 -21.31
N ASN A 369 -10.96 -26.24 -20.57
CA ASN A 369 -11.84 -27.36 -20.89
C ASN A 369 -13.34 -27.02 -20.76
N ILE A 370 -13.71 -26.22 -19.77
CA ILE A 370 -15.10 -25.77 -19.56
C ILE A 370 -15.34 -24.40 -20.17
N ALA A 371 -14.32 -23.54 -20.24
CA ALA A 371 -14.47 -22.15 -20.68
C ALA A 371 -15.06 -22.02 -22.10
N LYS A 372 -14.69 -22.92 -23.01
CA LYS A 372 -15.25 -22.96 -24.38
C LYS A 372 -16.75 -23.26 -24.45
N HIS A 373 -17.32 -23.84 -23.40
CA HIS A 373 -18.74 -24.22 -23.30
C HIS A 373 -19.57 -23.22 -22.50
N LEU A 374 -18.92 -22.30 -21.79
CA LEU A 374 -19.59 -21.33 -20.94
C LEU A 374 -19.52 -19.93 -21.56
N GLU A 375 -20.44 -19.07 -21.12
CA GLU A 375 -20.42 -17.66 -21.49
C GLU A 375 -20.94 -16.77 -20.38
N ILE A 376 -20.35 -15.57 -20.28
CA ILE A 376 -20.83 -14.50 -19.41
C ILE A 376 -21.89 -13.73 -20.19
N LEU A 377 -23.11 -13.69 -19.66
CA LEU A 377 -24.23 -13.00 -20.29
C LEU A 377 -24.14 -11.48 -20.10
N SER A 378 -24.67 -10.73 -21.07
CA SER A 378 -24.71 -9.26 -21.06
C SER A 378 -26.15 -8.76 -21.21
N PRO A 379 -26.53 -7.63 -20.59
CA PRO A 379 -25.71 -6.77 -19.70
C PRO A 379 -25.45 -7.41 -18.32
N GLU A 380 -24.65 -6.74 -17.50
CA GLU A 380 -24.43 -7.13 -16.10
C GLU A 380 -25.73 -7.11 -15.30
N LEU A 381 -25.85 -7.98 -14.30
CA LEU A 381 -27.04 -8.10 -13.47
C LEU A 381 -27.14 -6.96 -12.45
N ALA A 382 -26.04 -6.64 -11.77
CA ALA A 382 -26.02 -5.60 -10.74
C ALA A 382 -24.59 -5.16 -10.44
N ASN A 383 -24.43 -3.92 -9.96
CA ASN A 383 -23.15 -3.41 -9.46
C ASN A 383 -23.19 -3.22 -7.94
N GLN A 384 -22.13 -3.61 -7.25
CA GLN A 384 -22.00 -3.49 -5.79
C GLN A 384 -20.70 -2.83 -5.40
N ASP A 385 -20.80 -1.63 -4.83
CA ASP A 385 -19.63 -0.94 -4.31
C ASP A 385 -19.08 -1.63 -3.06
N LEU A 386 -17.76 -1.78 -3.00
CA LEU A 386 -17.04 -2.26 -1.83
C LEU A 386 -16.62 -1.11 -0.94
N HIS A 387 -16.84 -1.32 0.34
CA HIS A 387 -16.52 -0.38 1.40
C HIS A 387 -15.79 -1.09 2.54
N VAL A 388 -14.91 -0.34 3.22
CA VAL A 388 -14.43 -0.71 4.55
C VAL A 388 -15.53 -0.34 5.53
N THR A 389 -15.90 -1.25 6.42
CA THR A 389 -16.82 -0.95 7.52
C THR A 389 -16.08 -1.10 8.84
N ILE A 390 -16.39 -0.23 9.80
CA ILE A 390 -15.82 -0.23 11.15
C ILE A 390 -16.97 -0.25 12.15
N ARG A 391 -16.87 -1.02 13.23
CA ARG A 391 -17.91 -1.06 14.27
C ARG A 391 -18.11 0.34 14.88
N ALA A 392 -19.34 0.85 14.85
CA ALA A 392 -19.69 2.19 15.30
C ALA A 392 -19.49 2.40 16.82
N SER A 393 -19.41 1.31 17.58
CA SER A 393 -19.13 1.35 19.02
C SER A 393 -17.69 1.71 19.38
N LEU A 394 -16.76 1.74 18.40
CA LEU A 394 -15.38 2.18 18.63
C LEU A 394 -15.32 3.70 18.81
N PRO A 395 -14.67 4.22 19.87
CA PRO A 395 -14.52 5.66 20.09
C PRO A 395 -13.82 6.41 18.94
N ASN A 396 -12.99 5.70 18.18
CA ASN A 396 -12.24 6.22 17.05
C ASN A 396 -12.75 5.72 15.68
N ALA A 397 -13.95 5.12 15.60
CA ALA A 397 -14.50 4.58 14.34
C ALA A 397 -14.51 5.63 13.21
N GLN A 398 -15.02 6.83 13.50
CA GLN A 398 -15.07 7.92 12.53
C GLN A 398 -13.67 8.35 12.08
N ARG A 399 -12.69 8.32 12.99
CA ARG A 399 -11.30 8.67 12.68
C ARG A 399 -10.65 7.62 11.78
N MET A 400 -10.92 6.33 11.99
CA MET A 400 -10.46 5.24 11.12
C MET A 400 -11.04 5.39 9.71
N ILE A 401 -12.37 5.59 9.59
CA ILE A 401 -13.01 5.77 8.30
C ILE A 401 -12.53 7.04 7.58
N SER A 402 -12.35 8.14 8.30
CA SER A 402 -11.81 9.39 7.72
C SER A 402 -10.38 9.17 7.23
N ALA A 403 -9.55 8.47 8.02
CA ALA A 403 -8.19 8.12 7.61
C ALA A 403 -8.19 7.26 6.33
N PHE A 404 -9.04 6.24 6.26
CA PHE A 404 -9.14 5.47 5.02
C PHE A 404 -9.55 6.34 3.83
N ASN A 405 -10.57 7.20 3.98
CA ASN A 405 -11.07 8.04 2.88
C ASN A 405 -10.02 9.05 2.41
N ASP A 406 -9.34 9.73 3.33
CA ASP A 406 -8.29 10.70 3.02
C ASP A 406 -7.11 10.01 2.32
N GLY A 407 -6.73 8.82 2.80
CA GLY A 407 -5.69 8.00 2.19
C GLY A 407 -6.06 7.50 0.80
N LEU A 408 -7.30 7.03 0.60
CA LEU A 408 -7.81 6.63 -0.70
C LEU A 408 -7.81 7.80 -1.70
N GLN A 409 -8.20 9.00 -1.25
CA GLN A 409 -8.14 10.20 -2.07
C GLN A 409 -6.69 10.54 -2.47
N GLN A 410 -5.74 10.44 -1.54
CA GLN A 410 -4.32 10.65 -1.82
C GLN A 410 -3.75 9.64 -2.82
N LEU A 411 -4.12 8.36 -2.72
CA LEU A 411 -3.73 7.33 -3.69
C LEU A 411 -4.26 7.65 -5.10
N LYS A 412 -5.50 8.14 -5.20
CA LYS A 412 -6.08 8.56 -6.48
C LYS A 412 -5.36 9.78 -7.07
N GLN A 413 -5.07 10.79 -6.24
CA GLN A 413 -4.39 12.01 -6.68
C GLN A 413 -2.95 11.78 -7.16
N THR A 414 -2.26 10.79 -6.58
CA THR A 414 -0.86 10.47 -6.90
C THR A 414 -0.72 9.47 -8.06
N GLY A 415 -1.82 8.89 -8.54
CA GLY A 415 -1.80 7.82 -9.55
C GLY A 415 -1.52 6.42 -8.98
N ALA A 416 -1.12 6.31 -7.71
CA ALA A 416 -0.81 5.05 -7.04
C ALA A 416 -2.01 4.08 -6.96
N TYR A 417 -3.24 4.62 -6.94
CA TYR A 417 -4.45 3.80 -7.06
C TYR A 417 -4.55 3.12 -8.43
N THR A 418 -4.27 3.85 -9.51
CA THR A 418 -4.31 3.31 -10.89
C THR A 418 -3.20 2.29 -11.11
N GLU A 419 -1.99 2.56 -10.59
CA GLU A 419 -0.87 1.59 -10.61
C GLU A 419 -1.26 0.28 -9.91
N LEU A 420 -1.91 0.35 -8.73
CA LEU A 420 -2.44 -0.82 -8.04
C LEU A 420 -3.41 -1.62 -8.91
N LEU A 421 -4.36 -0.98 -9.59
CA LEU A 421 -5.29 -1.68 -10.46
C LEU A 421 -4.57 -2.38 -11.63
N GLN A 422 -3.54 -1.75 -12.19
CA GLN A 422 -2.73 -2.31 -13.28
C GLN A 422 -1.87 -3.49 -12.83
N ASP A 423 -1.20 -3.36 -11.67
CA ASP A 423 -0.34 -4.40 -11.08
C ASP A 423 -1.12 -5.70 -10.84
N PHE A 424 -2.37 -5.58 -10.39
CA PHE A 424 -3.27 -6.71 -10.18
C PHE A 424 -4.06 -7.12 -11.42
N GLN A 425 -3.86 -6.45 -12.57
CA GLN A 425 -4.57 -6.71 -13.83
C GLN A 425 -6.10 -6.65 -13.67
N TYR A 426 -6.59 -5.65 -12.93
CA TYR A 426 -8.01 -5.45 -12.70
C TYR A 426 -8.71 -4.98 -14.00
N PRO A 427 -9.67 -5.76 -14.54
CA PRO A 427 -10.22 -5.53 -15.88
C PRO A 427 -11.21 -4.37 -15.97
N HIS A 428 -11.64 -3.81 -14.83
CA HIS A 428 -12.70 -2.81 -14.74
C HIS A 428 -12.20 -1.49 -14.11
N ALA A 429 -10.93 -1.14 -14.36
CA ALA A 429 -10.42 0.15 -13.90
C ALA A 429 -11.36 1.28 -14.37
N PRO A 430 -11.79 2.19 -13.47
CA PRO A 430 -12.64 3.29 -13.87
C PRO A 430 -11.95 4.06 -14.99
N ALA A 431 -12.68 4.33 -16.07
CA ALA A 431 -12.19 5.24 -17.10
C ALA A 431 -11.93 6.60 -16.45
N ASP A 432 -10.71 7.12 -16.60
CA ASP A 432 -10.22 8.36 -15.99
C ASP A 432 -11.17 9.57 -16.15
#